data_AF-A0A527AN04-F1
#
_entry.id   AF-A0A527AN04-F1
#
_cell.length_a   1.000
_cell.length_b   1.000
_cell.length_c   1.000
_cell.angle_alpha   90.00
_cell.angle_beta   90.00
_cell.angle_gamma   90.00
#
_symmetry.space_group_name_H-M   'P 1'
#
loop_
_entity.id
_entity.type
_entity.pdbx_description
1 polymer ?
#
loop_
_entity_poly.entity_id
_entity_poly.type
_entity_poly.pdbx_seq_one_letter_code
_entity_poly.pdbx_strand_id
1 'polypeptide(L)'
;MRNLNDLSRFRVMLPPNIATLWGVDPAGDAICGAFVLLSPIDRRQLRVIASNGDGWDHVSVSLANRCPRWQEMEFIKRAFFRPDEVAMQLHVPPADHISHHPFCLHLWRPHAGAIPLPPPAMVA
;
A
#
# COMPACT_ATOMS: atom_id res chain seq x y z
N MET A 1 -3.39 -6.95 -8.01
CA MET A 1 -4.18 -6.04 -7.17
C MET A 1 -5.69 -6.23 -7.43
N ARG A 2 -6.56 -5.83 -6.50
CA ARG A 2 -8.04 -5.77 -6.70
C ARG A 2 -8.44 -4.53 -7.50
N ASN A 3 -9.69 -4.48 -7.96
CA ASN A 3 -10.27 -3.25 -8.52
C ASN A 3 -10.55 -2.27 -7.37
N LEU A 4 -9.88 -1.11 -7.38
CA LEU A 4 -9.97 -0.13 -6.31
C LEU A 4 -11.29 0.66 -6.29
N ASN A 5 -12.14 0.50 -7.31
CA ASN A 5 -13.50 1.03 -7.28
C ASN A 5 -14.37 0.31 -6.25
N ASP A 6 -14.04 -0.93 -5.88
CA ASP A 6 -14.71 -1.67 -4.80
C ASP A 6 -14.49 -1.00 -3.42
N LEU A 7 -13.47 -0.14 -3.31
CA LEU A 7 -13.11 0.60 -2.10
C LEU A 7 -13.55 2.08 -2.15
N SER A 8 -14.38 2.47 -3.12
CA SER A 8 -14.77 3.88 -3.34
C SER A 8 -15.34 4.57 -2.10
N ARG A 9 -16.03 3.84 -1.22
CA ARG A 9 -16.56 4.40 0.05
C ARG A 9 -15.49 4.89 1.03
N PHE A 10 -14.24 4.43 0.88
CA PHE A 10 -13.09 4.82 1.70
C PHE A 10 -12.15 5.78 0.97
N ARG A 11 -12.43 6.05 -0.30
CA ARG A 11 -11.58 6.86 -1.17
C ARG A 11 -11.64 8.33 -0.74
N VAL A 12 -10.49 8.97 -0.78
CA VAL A 12 -10.34 10.41 -0.54
C VAL A 12 -9.64 11.04 -1.73
N MET A 13 -9.93 12.32 -1.99
CA MET A 13 -9.17 13.04 -3.00
C MET A 13 -7.76 13.30 -2.49
N LEU A 14 -6.76 13.03 -3.34
CA LEU A 14 -5.41 13.51 -3.08
C LEU A 14 -5.39 15.05 -3.08
N PRO A 15 -4.62 15.68 -2.19
CA PRO A 15 -4.38 17.12 -2.27
C PRO A 15 -3.85 17.50 -3.67
N PRO A 16 -4.36 18.57 -4.31
CA PRO A 16 -3.99 18.93 -5.69
C PRO A 16 -2.49 19.09 -5.93
N ASN A 17 -1.74 19.54 -4.92
CA ASN A 17 -0.29 19.67 -4.98
C ASN A 17 0.43 18.32 -5.04
N ILE A 18 -0.09 17.30 -4.33
CA ILE A 18 0.46 15.94 -4.36
C ILE A 18 0.07 15.24 -5.67
N ALA A 19 -1.19 15.38 -6.09
CA ALA A 19 -1.67 14.81 -7.34
C ALA A 19 -0.88 15.34 -8.55
N THR A 20 -0.64 16.65 -8.60
CA THR A 20 0.21 17.29 -9.63
C THR A 20 1.65 16.78 -9.58
N LEU A 21 2.25 16.67 -8.39
CA LEU A 21 3.64 16.22 -8.24
C LEU A 21 3.87 14.81 -8.79
N TRP A 22 2.88 13.93 -8.67
CA TRP A 22 2.99 12.54 -9.11
C TRP A 22 2.28 12.26 -10.44
N GLY A 23 1.70 13.28 -11.07
CA GLY A 23 1.00 13.14 -12.36
C GLY A 23 -0.19 12.18 -12.30
N VAL A 24 -0.89 12.12 -11.16
CA VAL A 24 -2.03 11.22 -10.95
C VAL A 24 -3.35 11.99 -10.86
N ASP A 25 -4.45 11.34 -11.27
CA ASP A 25 -5.78 11.89 -11.03
C ASP A 25 -6.04 12.00 -9.51
N PRO A 26 -6.38 13.19 -8.97
CA PRO A 26 -6.68 13.35 -7.56
C PRO A 26 -7.81 12.45 -7.05
N ALA A 27 -8.79 12.12 -7.90
CA ALA A 27 -9.87 11.20 -7.58
C ALA A 27 -9.39 9.73 -7.65
N GLY A 28 -8.36 9.46 -8.44
CA GLY A 28 -7.89 8.10 -8.75
C GLY A 28 -8.91 7.30 -9.58
N ASP A 29 -8.59 6.03 -9.80
CA ASP A 29 -9.32 5.15 -10.71
C ASP A 29 -9.36 3.69 -10.19
N ALA A 30 -9.60 2.72 -11.08
CA ALA A 30 -9.67 1.31 -10.74
C ALA A 30 -8.35 0.70 -10.23
N ILE A 31 -7.20 1.38 -10.39
CA ILE A 31 -5.86 0.85 -10.08
C ILE A 31 -5.00 1.81 -9.24
N CYS A 32 -5.38 3.08 -9.15
CA CYS A 32 -4.69 4.12 -8.39
C CYS A 32 -5.68 4.90 -7.49
N GLY A 33 -5.21 5.38 -6.34
CA GLY A 33 -5.99 6.28 -5.49
C GLY A 33 -5.49 6.42 -4.06
N ALA A 34 -6.10 7.34 -3.32
CA ALA A 34 -5.89 7.51 -1.89
C ALA A 34 -7.13 7.12 -1.09
N PHE A 35 -6.91 6.54 0.09
CA PHE A 35 -7.95 5.99 0.93
C PHE A 35 -7.68 6.27 2.40
N VAL A 36 -8.74 6.35 3.19
CA VAL A 36 -8.67 6.34 4.66
C VAL A 36 -9.46 5.15 5.18
N LEU A 37 -8.76 4.18 5.75
CA LEU A 37 -9.36 3.03 6.41
C LEU A 37 -9.18 3.16 7.92
N LEU A 38 -10.04 2.50 8.69
CA LEU A 38 -9.92 2.49 10.14
C LEU A 38 -9.20 1.23 10.60
N SER A 39 -8.19 1.40 11.45
CA SER A 39 -7.42 0.29 12.02
C SER A 39 -8.37 -0.76 12.64
N PRO A 40 -8.15 -2.06 12.37
CA PRO A 40 -8.93 -3.13 12.97
C PRO A 40 -8.65 -3.28 14.48
N ILE A 41 -7.60 -2.65 15.01
CA ILE A 41 -7.20 -2.79 16.41
C ILE A 41 -7.73 -1.63 17.26
N ASP A 42 -7.53 -0.38 16.82
CA ASP A 42 -7.78 0.80 17.65
C ASP A 42 -8.60 1.90 16.94
N ARG A 43 -9.13 1.59 15.74
CA ARG A 43 -9.94 2.50 14.92
C ARG A 43 -9.24 3.81 14.51
N ARG A 44 -7.92 3.93 14.69
CA ARG A 44 -7.16 5.07 14.16
C ARG A 44 -7.18 5.07 12.63
N GLN A 45 -7.09 6.26 12.03
CA GLN A 45 -7.04 6.40 10.58
C GLN A 45 -5.72 5.88 10.02
N LEU A 46 -5.83 4.92 9.10
CA LEU A 46 -4.77 4.44 8.22
C LEU A 46 -4.90 5.22 6.92
N ARG A 47 -3.90 6.05 6.60
CA ARG A 47 -3.83 6.73 5.31
C ARG A 47 -3.14 5.79 4.33
N VAL A 48 -3.84 5.46 3.25
CA VAL A 48 -3.40 4.48 2.27
C VAL A 48 -3.30 5.12 0.91
N ILE A 49 -2.18 4.90 0.21
CA ILE A 49 -2.05 5.26 -1.20
C ILE A 49 -1.79 3.98 -1.96
N ALA A 50 -2.62 3.71 -2.97
CA ALA A 50 -2.41 2.61 -3.90
C ALA A 50 -2.05 3.17 -5.27
N SER A 51 -1.05 2.58 -5.91
CA SER A 51 -0.60 2.99 -7.24
C SER A 51 -0.17 1.78 -8.07
N ASN A 52 -0.30 1.92 -9.38
CA ASN A 52 0.13 0.92 -10.37
C ASN A 52 1.01 1.64 -11.40
N GLY A 53 2.27 1.23 -11.51
CA GLY A 53 3.26 1.91 -12.37
C GLY A 53 4.65 1.29 -12.24
N ASP A 54 5.54 1.59 -13.19
CA ASP A 54 6.93 1.10 -13.22
C ASP A 54 7.10 -0.42 -13.07
N GLY A 55 6.08 -1.19 -13.47
CA GLY A 55 6.08 -2.65 -13.32
C GLY A 55 5.69 -3.15 -11.92
N TRP A 56 5.10 -2.31 -11.08
CA TRP A 56 4.71 -2.63 -9.70
C TRP A 56 3.26 -2.26 -9.37
N ASP A 57 2.59 -3.16 -8.66
CA ASP A 57 1.47 -2.82 -7.78
C ASP A 57 2.05 -2.37 -6.43
N HIS A 58 1.60 -1.22 -5.95
CA HIS A 58 2.11 -0.59 -4.74
C HIS A 58 0.99 -0.16 -3.81
N VAL A 59 1.16 -0.41 -2.52
CA VAL A 59 0.31 0.16 -1.47
C VAL A 59 1.18 0.66 -0.33
N SER A 60 1.11 1.96 -0.03
CA SER A 60 1.73 2.55 1.16
C SER A 60 0.70 2.82 2.24
N VAL A 61 1.08 2.64 3.50
CA VAL A 61 0.22 2.83 4.67
C VAL A 61 0.96 3.69 5.67
N SER A 62 0.34 4.79 6.11
CA SER A 62 0.93 5.70 7.09
C SER A 62 -0.04 6.08 8.21
N LEU A 63 0.52 6.35 9.39
CA LEU A 63 -0.18 6.95 10.52
C LEU A 63 0.57 8.17 11.03
N ALA A 64 -0.10 9.03 11.80
CA ALA A 64 0.48 10.28 12.26
C ALA A 64 1.63 10.15 13.26
N ASN A 65 1.71 9.06 14.05
CA ASN A 65 2.58 9.01 15.23
C ASN A 65 3.30 7.67 15.50
N ARG A 66 3.13 6.67 14.64
CA ARG A 66 3.84 5.38 14.74
C ARG A 66 3.75 4.63 13.43
N CYS A 67 4.68 3.70 13.19
CA CYS A 67 4.55 2.78 12.08
C CYS A 67 3.25 1.94 12.18
N PRO A 68 2.64 1.59 11.04
CA PRO A 68 1.61 0.56 10.99
C PRO A 68 2.09 -0.73 11.66
N ARG A 69 1.18 -1.40 12.37
CA ARG A 69 1.44 -2.72 12.97
C ARG A 69 1.22 -3.82 11.96
N TRP A 70 1.76 -5.00 12.24
CA TRP A 70 1.59 -6.17 11.38
C TRP A 70 0.12 -6.45 11.02
N GLN A 71 -0.78 -6.48 12.01
CA GLN A 71 -2.20 -6.77 11.74
C GLN A 71 -2.89 -5.67 10.92
N GLU A 72 -2.41 -4.42 10.98
CA GLU A 72 -2.91 -3.35 10.11
C GLU A 72 -2.41 -3.54 8.68
N MET A 73 -1.14 -3.90 8.49
CA MET A 73 -0.59 -4.21 7.17
C MET A 73 -1.25 -5.44 6.55
N GLU A 74 -1.53 -6.48 7.34
CA GLU A 74 -2.24 -7.69 6.92
C GLU A 74 -3.67 -7.37 6.46
N PHE A 75 -4.38 -6.56 7.25
CA PHE A 75 -5.71 -6.06 6.91
C PHE A 75 -5.70 -5.26 5.60
N ILE A 76 -4.73 -4.36 5.42
CA ILE A 76 -4.57 -3.61 4.17
C ILE A 76 -4.22 -4.54 3.01
N LYS A 77 -3.32 -5.52 3.19
CA LYS A 77 -3.01 -6.51 2.13
C LYS A 77 -4.29 -7.19 1.65
N ARG A 78 -5.14 -7.68 2.56
CA ARG A 78 -6.39 -8.35 2.18
C ARG A 78 -7.39 -7.43 1.48
N ALA A 79 -7.40 -6.15 1.84
CA ALA A 79 -8.30 -5.17 1.26
C ALA A 79 -7.89 -4.77 -0.16
N PHE A 80 -6.59 -4.68 -0.45
CA PHE A 80 -6.08 -4.14 -1.74
C PHE A 80 -5.55 -5.21 -2.70
N PHE A 81 -5.08 -6.35 -2.20
CA PHE A 81 -4.60 -7.46 -3.02
C PHE A 81 -5.56 -8.65 -2.98
N ARG A 82 -5.50 -9.49 -4.01
CA ARG A 82 -6.27 -10.74 -4.05
C ARG A 82 -5.70 -11.74 -3.02
N PRO A 83 -6.49 -12.74 -2.58
CA PRO A 83 -6.04 -13.72 -1.59
C PRO A 83 -4.80 -14.50 -2.03
N ASP A 84 -4.74 -14.85 -3.31
CA ASP A 84 -3.68 -15.60 -3.99
C ASP A 84 -2.47 -14.75 -4.42
N GLU A 85 -2.56 -13.43 -4.31
CA GLU A 85 -1.46 -12.53 -4.65
C GLU A 85 -0.47 -12.39 -3.49
N VAL A 86 0.81 -12.68 -3.77
CA VAL A 86 1.92 -12.38 -2.88
C VAL A 86 2.26 -10.88 -3.00
N ALA A 87 2.48 -10.23 -1.86
CA ALA A 87 3.04 -8.89 -1.77
C ALA A 87 4.14 -8.91 -0.70
N MET A 88 5.16 -8.08 -0.88
CA MET A 88 6.34 -8.04 -0.01
C MET A 88 6.59 -6.64 0.54
N GLN A 89 7.19 -6.59 1.72
CA GLN A 89 7.86 -5.40 2.25
C GLN A 89 9.36 -5.63 2.08
N LEU A 90 10.10 -4.59 1.65
CA LEU A 90 11.52 -4.68 1.35
C LEU A 90 12.32 -3.82 2.33
N HIS A 91 13.44 -4.36 2.79
CA HIS A 91 14.51 -3.57 3.38
C HIS A 91 15.59 -3.37 2.31
N VAL A 92 15.64 -2.18 1.75
CA VAL A 92 16.66 -1.80 0.77
C VAL A 92 17.96 -1.36 1.47
N PRO A 93 19.11 -1.35 0.77
CA PRO A 93 20.34 -0.78 1.32
C PRO A 93 20.10 0.64 1.86
N PRO A 94 20.73 1.05 2.98
CA PRO A 94 20.50 2.37 3.57
C PRO A 94 20.73 3.54 2.60
N ALA A 95 21.68 3.41 1.66
CA ALA A 95 21.96 4.41 0.64
C ALA A 95 20.79 4.62 -0.34
N ASP A 96 19.97 3.59 -0.54
CA ASP A 96 18.81 3.60 -1.44
C ASP A 96 17.49 3.81 -0.67
N HIS A 97 17.56 3.90 0.66
CA HIS A 97 16.38 4.05 1.52
C HIS A 97 15.95 5.51 1.63
N ILE A 98 15.17 5.97 0.65
CA ILE A 98 14.58 7.30 0.64
C ILE A 98 13.27 7.29 1.43
N SER A 99 13.25 7.88 2.62
CA SER A 99 12.06 7.96 3.48
C SER A 99 11.39 9.33 3.41
N HIS A 100 10.22 9.41 2.77
CA HIS A 100 9.40 10.63 2.73
C HIS A 100 8.47 10.81 3.94
N HIS A 101 8.24 9.76 4.72
CA HIS A 101 7.37 9.80 5.90
C HIS A 101 7.84 8.78 6.95
N PRO A 102 8.17 9.20 8.19
CA PRO A 102 8.84 8.34 9.18
C PRO A 102 8.00 7.15 9.68
N PHE A 103 6.68 7.20 9.45
CA PHE A 103 5.72 6.21 9.91
C PHE A 103 4.94 5.58 8.74
N CYS A 104 5.64 5.29 7.64
CA CYS A 104 5.07 4.69 6.45
C CYS A 104 5.67 3.30 6.20
N LEU A 105 4.81 2.33 5.89
CA LEU A 105 5.20 1.01 5.41
C LEU A 105 4.60 0.75 4.04
N HIS A 106 5.24 -0.10 3.25
CA HIS A 106 4.93 -0.28 1.84
C HIS A 106 4.80 -1.77 1.50
N LEU A 107 3.76 -2.12 0.75
CA LEU A 107 3.56 -3.42 0.12
C LEU A 107 3.80 -3.27 -1.38
N TRP A 108 4.61 -4.19 -1.93
CA TRP A 108 4.96 -4.24 -3.34
C TRP A 108 4.65 -5.60 -3.93
N ARG A 109 4.13 -5.61 -5.16
CA ARG A 109 4.01 -6.81 -5.99
C ARG A 109 4.48 -6.49 -7.41
N PRO A 110 5.42 -7.24 -7.98
CA PRO A 110 5.84 -7.01 -9.36
C PRO A 110 4.73 -7.46 -10.33
N HIS A 111 4.59 -6.75 -11.44
CA HIS A 111 3.70 -7.15 -12.53
C HIS A 111 4.25 -8.36 -13.30
N ALA A 112 5.58 -8.41 -13.43
CA ALA A 112 6.31 -9.47 -14.12
C ALA A 112 7.13 -10.32 -13.13
N GLY A 113 7.07 -11.64 -13.31
CA GLY A 113 7.74 -12.59 -12.42
C GLY A 113 6.99 -12.83 -11.11
N ALA A 114 7.34 -13.93 -10.44
CA ALA A 114 6.82 -14.26 -9.11
C ALA A 114 7.78 -13.76 -8.03
N ILE A 115 7.24 -13.31 -6.90
CA ILE A 115 8.05 -13.08 -5.70
C ILE A 115 8.55 -14.45 -5.22
N PRO A 116 9.86 -14.66 -5.06
CA PRO A 116 10.37 -15.91 -4.54
C PRO A 116 9.86 -16.13 -3.12
N LEU A 117 9.27 -17.30 -2.89
CA LEU A 117 8.82 -17.73 -1.58
C LEU A 117 9.87 -18.65 -0.96
N PRO A 118 10.20 -18.50 0.34
CA PRO A 118 10.96 -19.51 1.03
C PRO A 118 10.15 -20.81 1.16
N PRO A 119 10.77 -21.93 1.55
CA PRO A 119 10.06 -23.17 1.86
C PRO A 119 8.88 -22.94 2.82
N PRO A 120 7.75 -23.65 2.68
CA PRO A 120 6.54 -23.43 3.49
C PRO A 120 6.77 -23.46 5.01
N ALA A 121 7.71 -24.28 5.49
CA ALA A 121 8.05 -24.35 6.92
C ALA A 121 8.66 -23.06 7.49
N MET A 122 9.16 -22.15 6.63
CA MET A 122 9.75 -20.87 7.04
C MET A 122 8.73 -19.71 7.04
N VAL A 123 7.49 -19.96 6.62
CA VAL A 123 6.40 -18.97 6.53
C VAL A 123 5.12 -19.42 7.24
N ALA A 124 5.24 -20.47 8.07
CA ALA A 124 4.16 -21.05 8.87
C ALA A 124 3.89 -20.26 10.16
#